data_AF-A0A2P7TQB3-F1
#
_entry.id   AF-A0A2P7TQB3-F1
#
_cell.length_a   1.000
_cell.length_b   1.000
_cell.length_c   1.000
_cell.angle_alpha   90.00
_cell.angle_beta   90.00
_cell.angle_gamma   90.00
#
_symmetry.space_group_name_H-M   'P 1'
#
loop_
_entity.id
_entity.type
_entity.pdbx_description
1 polymer ?
#
loop_
_entity_poly.entity_id
_entity_poly.type
_entity_poly.pdbx_seq_one_letter_code
_entity_poly.pdbx_strand_id
1 'polypeptide(L)'
;MSQDLSELAKQHGITTYKDGKQNKGWKGLTLEHLAGLSNDNKQAPNGLGFELKSTAFYKVKSEWTPKETFAITMINPQNLIDTPFFKSHCWEKLKSLVYCAVSWNGKHNEKSELLKVQSFDFLDSDILVSVRPTPLLLGKTAPPPILAHRGLVPVSV
;
A
#
# COMPACT_ATOMS: atom_id res chain seq x y z
N MET A 1 -13.38 -0.82 -17.42
CA MET A 1 -12.36 0.16 -17.84
C MET A 1 -11.51 0.52 -16.64
N SER A 2 -10.20 0.69 -16.83
CA SER A 2 -9.32 1.18 -15.75
C SER A 2 -9.67 2.63 -15.43
N GLN A 3 -9.77 2.97 -14.15
CA GLN A 3 -10.09 4.34 -13.71
C GLN A 3 -8.81 5.17 -13.58
N ASP A 4 -8.79 6.38 -14.14
CA ASP A 4 -7.69 7.32 -13.95
C ASP A 4 -7.87 8.09 -12.63
N LEU A 5 -7.05 7.75 -11.64
CA LEU A 5 -7.04 8.40 -10.33
C LEU A 5 -6.71 9.90 -10.44
N SER A 6 -5.98 10.35 -11.46
CA SER A 6 -5.67 11.77 -11.66
C SER A 6 -6.94 12.57 -11.95
N GLU A 7 -7.84 12.01 -12.75
CA GLU A 7 -9.13 12.61 -13.07
C GLU A 7 -10.05 12.60 -11.85
N LEU A 8 -10.12 11.47 -11.14
CA LEU A 8 -10.91 11.33 -9.92
C LEU A 8 -10.42 12.27 -8.81
N ALA A 9 -9.10 12.43 -8.66
CA ALA A 9 -8.52 13.37 -7.71
C ALA A 9 -8.99 14.80 -8.00
N LYS A 10 -8.99 15.23 -9.27
CA LYS A 10 -9.50 16.55 -9.67
C LYS A 10 -11.00 16.71 -9.38
N GLN A 11 -11.79 15.69 -9.71
CA GLN A 11 -13.24 15.69 -9.46
C GLN A 11 -13.58 15.84 -7.96
N HIS A 12 -12.74 15.28 -7.08
CA HIS A 12 -12.90 15.34 -5.63
C HIS A 12 -12.07 16.46 -4.96
N GLY A 13 -11.47 17.38 -5.73
CA GLY A 13 -10.71 18.50 -5.17
C GLY A 13 -9.41 18.10 -4.46
N ILE A 14 -8.89 16.90 -4.71
CA ILE A 14 -7.66 16.38 -4.10
C ILE A 14 -6.44 16.99 -4.80
N THR A 15 -5.59 17.66 -4.03
CA THR A 15 -4.39 18.31 -4.55
C THR A 15 -3.32 17.28 -4.94
N THR A 16 -3.04 17.14 -6.24
CA THR A 16 -1.99 16.24 -6.77
C THR A 16 -0.63 16.92 -6.87
N TYR A 17 -0.59 18.25 -7.01
CA TYR A 17 0.61 19.06 -7.18
C TYR A 17 0.42 20.42 -6.51
N LYS A 18 1.43 20.90 -5.78
CA LYS A 18 1.41 22.21 -5.10
C LYS A 18 2.82 22.80 -5.10
N ASP A 19 2.94 24.09 -5.42
CA ASP A 19 4.20 24.86 -5.37
C ASP A 19 5.40 24.16 -6.07
N GLY A 20 5.17 23.65 -7.28
CA GLY A 20 6.22 22.98 -8.04
C GLY A 20 6.56 21.55 -7.56
N LYS A 21 5.89 21.03 -6.54
CA LYS A 21 6.12 19.70 -5.96
C LYS A 21 4.88 18.81 -6.04
N GLN A 22 5.10 17.53 -6.36
CA GLN A 22 4.03 16.54 -6.33
C GLN A 22 3.65 16.19 -4.89
N ASN A 23 2.36 16.13 -4.59
CA ASN A 23 1.86 15.58 -3.34
C ASN A 23 2.06 14.05 -3.34
N LYS A 24 2.97 13.51 -2.53
CA LYS A 24 3.26 12.07 -2.55
C LYS A 24 2.06 11.21 -2.13
N GLY A 25 1.16 11.74 -1.30
CA GLY A 25 0.01 11.01 -0.75
C GLY A 25 -1.26 11.06 -1.60
N TRP A 26 -1.29 11.81 -2.72
CA TRP A 26 -2.54 12.11 -3.42
C TRP A 26 -3.29 10.86 -3.91
N LYS A 27 -2.57 9.80 -4.33
CA LYS A 27 -3.20 8.56 -4.78
C LYS A 27 -3.89 7.81 -3.65
N GLY A 28 -3.22 7.75 -2.49
CA GLY A 28 -3.79 7.15 -1.27
C GLY A 28 -5.07 7.88 -0.87
N LEU A 29 -5.00 9.20 -0.78
CA LEU A 29 -6.16 10.05 -0.46
C LEU A 29 -7.31 9.88 -1.45
N THR A 30 -7.00 9.73 -2.74
CA THR A 30 -8.02 9.50 -3.77
C THR A 30 -8.70 8.15 -3.56
N LEU A 31 -7.92 7.09 -3.31
CA LEU A 31 -8.45 5.76 -3.08
C LEU A 31 -9.24 5.67 -1.76
N GLU A 32 -8.80 6.33 -0.70
CA GLU A 32 -9.51 6.45 0.57
C GLU A 32 -10.87 7.12 0.36
N HIS A 33 -10.90 8.25 -0.35
CA HIS A 33 -12.13 8.94 -0.67
C HIS A 33 -13.09 8.07 -1.50
N LEU A 34 -12.59 7.36 -2.52
CA LEU A 34 -13.39 6.45 -3.36
C LEU A 34 -13.94 5.25 -2.56
N ALA A 35 -13.21 4.81 -1.54
CA ALA A 35 -13.64 3.76 -0.63
C ALA A 35 -14.61 4.24 0.47
N GLY A 36 -14.96 5.54 0.49
CA GLY A 36 -15.80 6.13 1.53
C GLY A 36 -15.12 6.21 2.89
N LEU A 37 -13.79 6.15 2.93
CA LEU A 37 -13.01 6.32 4.15
C LEU A 37 -12.86 7.80 4.47
N SER A 38 -13.03 8.16 5.74
CA SER A 38 -12.71 9.49 6.24
C SER A 38 -11.20 9.65 6.43
N ASN A 39 -10.67 10.83 6.11
CA ASN A 39 -9.27 11.18 6.37
C ASN A 39 -8.98 11.46 7.87
N ASP A 40 -9.83 10.97 8.78
CA ASP A 40 -9.63 11.16 10.22
C ASP A 40 -8.92 9.95 10.83
N ASN A 41 -8.20 10.19 11.93
CA ASN A 41 -7.50 9.13 12.67
C ASN A 41 -8.46 8.24 13.47
N LYS A 42 -9.77 8.27 13.19
CA LYS A 42 -10.76 7.50 13.95
C LYS A 42 -10.73 6.06 13.45
N GLN A 43 -10.56 5.14 14.39
CA GLN A 43 -10.79 3.73 14.09
C GLN A 43 -12.25 3.52 13.67
N ALA A 44 -12.46 2.61 12.72
CA ALA A 44 -13.79 2.24 12.27
C ALA A 44 -14.66 1.87 13.48
N PRO A 45 -15.86 2.45 13.64
CA PRO A 45 -16.66 2.36 14.87
C PRO A 45 -17.13 0.94 15.24
N ASN A 46 -16.99 -0.03 14.35
CA ASN A 46 -17.32 -1.45 14.54
C ASN A 46 -16.09 -2.37 14.61
N GLY A 47 -14.86 -1.82 14.55
CA GLY A 47 -13.62 -2.62 14.45
C GLY A 47 -13.44 -3.34 13.10
N LEU A 48 -14.41 -3.24 12.19
CA LEU A 48 -14.35 -3.76 10.82
C LEU A 48 -13.86 -2.65 9.90
N GLY A 49 -12.58 -2.33 10.04
CA GLY A 49 -11.85 -1.52 9.08
C GLY A 49 -10.92 -2.42 8.27
N PHE A 50 -10.61 -2.01 7.05
CA PHE A 50 -9.48 -2.58 6.31
C PHE A 50 -8.37 -1.55 6.22
N GLU A 51 -7.13 -2.00 6.20
CA GLU A 51 -6.00 -1.15 5.85
C GLU A 51 -6.00 -0.97 4.32
N LEU A 52 -6.02 0.28 3.84
CA LEU A 52 -5.83 0.57 2.42
C LEU A 52 -4.37 0.90 2.16
N LYS A 53 -3.72 0.19 1.23
CA LYS A 53 -2.38 0.52 0.74
C LYS A 53 -2.38 0.63 -0.78
N SER A 54 -1.49 1.46 -1.30
CA SER A 54 -1.24 1.53 -2.73
C SER A 54 0.25 1.62 -3.04
N THR A 55 0.64 1.14 -4.22
CA THR A 55 2.01 1.30 -4.72
C THR A 55 1.95 1.64 -6.19
N ALA A 56 2.82 2.55 -6.60
CA ALA A 56 2.94 2.93 -8.00
C ALA A 56 3.78 1.89 -8.76
N PHE A 57 3.31 1.46 -9.94
CA PHE A 57 3.97 0.50 -10.82
C PHE A 57 4.39 1.16 -12.13
N TYR A 58 5.52 0.74 -12.67
CA TYR A 58 6.02 1.17 -13.97
C TYR A 58 6.41 -0.05 -14.81
N LYS A 59 6.43 0.08 -16.13
CA LYS A 59 6.79 -1.03 -17.01
C LYS A 59 8.30 -1.13 -17.18
N VAL A 60 8.86 -2.32 -16.92
CA VAL A 60 10.23 -2.72 -17.27
C VAL A 60 10.12 -3.88 -18.22
N LYS A 61 10.62 -3.75 -19.46
CA LYS A 61 10.49 -4.79 -20.49
C LYS A 61 9.05 -5.32 -20.65
N SER A 62 8.09 -4.39 -20.61
CA SER A 62 6.64 -4.66 -20.65
C SER A 62 6.00 -5.29 -19.40
N GLU A 63 6.78 -5.59 -18.36
CA GLU A 63 6.28 -6.13 -17.10
C GLU A 63 6.06 -5.02 -16.05
N TRP A 64 4.94 -5.10 -15.33
CA TRP A 64 4.65 -4.16 -14.25
C TRP A 64 5.54 -4.44 -13.03
N THR A 65 6.38 -3.46 -12.71
CA THR A 65 7.33 -3.52 -11.60
C THR A 65 6.95 -2.48 -10.54
N PRO A 66 6.91 -2.83 -9.25
CA PRO A 66 6.65 -1.85 -8.19
C PRO A 66 7.80 -0.85 -8.12
N LYS A 67 7.46 0.44 -8.00
CA LYS A 67 8.44 1.53 -7.90
C LYS A 67 9.09 1.62 -6.52
N GLU A 68 8.36 1.18 -5.50
CA GLU A 68 8.75 1.27 -4.10
C GLU A 68 8.07 0.18 -3.27
N THR A 69 8.57 -0.04 -2.05
CA THR A 69 7.86 -0.82 -1.04
C THR A 69 6.80 0.06 -0.37
N PHE A 70 5.77 -0.54 0.24
CA PHE A 70 4.82 0.20 1.07
C PHE A 70 5.04 -0.12 2.55
N ALA A 71 4.83 0.89 3.40
CA ALA A 71 4.93 0.74 4.85
C ALA A 71 3.61 0.21 5.42
N ILE A 72 3.69 -0.83 6.26
CA ILE A 72 2.53 -1.37 6.98
C ILE A 72 2.31 -0.59 8.27
N THR A 73 3.31 -0.59 9.17
CA THR A 73 3.24 0.11 10.46
C THR A 73 4.62 0.56 10.89
N MET A 74 4.65 1.58 11.75
CA MET A 74 5.85 1.94 12.51
C MET A 74 6.19 0.84 13.52
N ILE A 75 7.48 0.63 13.76
CA ILE A 75 7.98 -0.31 14.76
C ILE A 75 8.18 0.44 16.07
N ASN A 76 7.61 -0.08 17.16
CA ASN A 76 7.94 0.31 18.53
C ASN A 76 8.81 -0.82 19.14
N PRO A 77 10.08 -0.56 19.49
CA PRO A 77 10.97 -1.58 20.03
C PRO A 77 10.43 -2.28 21.28
N GLN A 78 9.79 -1.53 22.19
CA GLN A 78 9.24 -2.09 23.42
C GLN A 78 8.08 -3.04 23.10
N ASN A 79 7.16 -2.63 22.23
CA ASN A 79 6.08 -3.51 21.78
C ASN A 79 6.61 -4.75 21.05
N LEU A 80 7.71 -4.65 20.32
CA LEU A 80 8.31 -5.79 19.62
C LEU A 80 8.83 -6.86 20.59
N ILE A 81 9.33 -6.45 21.75
CA ILE A 81 9.81 -7.35 22.81
C ILE A 81 8.62 -7.95 23.57
N ASP A 82 7.64 -7.12 23.93
CA ASP A 82 6.59 -7.50 24.87
C ASP A 82 5.36 -8.16 24.21
N THR A 83 5.17 -7.94 22.90
CA THR A 83 3.95 -8.34 22.19
C THR A 83 4.23 -9.45 21.17
N PRO A 84 3.64 -10.64 21.32
CA PRO A 84 3.70 -11.68 20.29
C PRO A 84 3.20 -11.17 18.94
N PHE A 85 3.80 -11.64 17.84
CA PHE A 85 3.49 -11.15 16.49
C PHE A 85 1.99 -11.16 16.17
N PHE A 86 1.29 -12.27 16.42
CA PHE A 86 -0.15 -12.42 16.16
C PHE A 86 -1.06 -11.60 17.10
N LYS A 87 -0.48 -10.82 18.00
CA LYS A 87 -1.17 -9.83 18.85
C LYS A 87 -0.68 -8.40 18.58
N SER A 88 0.21 -8.22 17.60
CA SER A 88 0.84 -6.94 17.31
C SER A 88 -0.01 -6.06 16.39
N HIS A 89 0.22 -4.74 16.42
CA HIS A 89 -0.39 -3.80 15.46
C HIS A 89 -0.10 -4.15 14.00
N CYS A 90 1.06 -4.76 13.71
CA CYS A 90 1.39 -5.21 12.36
C CYS A 90 0.41 -6.30 11.91
N TRP A 91 0.16 -7.29 12.77
CA TRP A 91 -0.80 -8.35 12.50
C TRP A 91 -2.23 -7.83 12.35
N GLU A 92 -2.65 -6.90 13.22
CA GLU A 92 -3.96 -6.26 13.13
C GLU A 92 -4.21 -5.60 11.76
N LYS A 93 -3.21 -4.88 11.22
CA LYS A 93 -3.30 -4.29 9.88
C LYS A 93 -3.25 -5.30 8.75
N LEU A 94 -2.56 -6.43 8.95
CA LEU A 94 -2.46 -7.48 7.94
C LEU A 94 -3.76 -8.25 7.81
N LYS A 95 -4.50 -8.51 8.91
CA LYS A 95 -5.74 -9.32 8.89
C LYS A 95 -6.75 -8.90 7.83
N SER A 96 -6.86 -7.60 7.54
CA SER A 96 -7.73 -7.09 6.49
C SER A 96 -7.02 -5.97 5.73
N LEU A 97 -6.30 -6.34 4.67
CA LEU A 97 -5.55 -5.41 3.81
C LEU A 97 -6.18 -5.37 2.43
N VAL A 98 -6.53 -4.18 1.96
CA VAL A 98 -6.86 -3.92 0.55
C VAL A 98 -5.68 -3.20 -0.10
N TYR A 99 -5.16 -3.79 -1.18
CA TYR A 99 -4.01 -3.30 -1.91
C TYR A 99 -4.41 -2.87 -3.32
N CYS A 100 -4.00 -1.65 -3.68
CA CYS A 100 -4.25 -1.05 -4.98
C CYS A 100 -2.93 -0.86 -5.75
N ALA A 101 -2.77 -1.57 -6.86
CA ALA A 101 -1.71 -1.32 -7.82
C ALA A 101 -2.13 -0.17 -8.74
N VAL A 102 -1.31 0.87 -8.84
CA VAL A 102 -1.61 2.08 -9.62
C VAL A 102 -0.49 2.38 -10.59
N SER A 103 -0.80 2.83 -11.81
CA SER A 103 0.24 3.12 -12.79
C SER A 103 1.03 4.39 -12.43
N TRP A 104 2.32 4.36 -12.77
CA TRP A 104 3.20 5.51 -12.80
C TRP A 104 3.62 5.78 -14.24
N ASN A 105 3.13 6.90 -14.78
CA ASN A 105 3.30 7.27 -16.18
C ASN A 105 4.27 8.45 -16.36
N GLY A 106 5.33 8.51 -15.55
CA GLY A 106 6.37 9.54 -15.68
C GLY A 106 6.29 10.67 -14.66
N LYS A 107 7.14 11.68 -14.87
CA LYS A 107 7.24 12.88 -14.03
C LYS A 107 5.91 13.64 -14.09
N HIS A 108 5.49 14.25 -12.98
CA HIS A 108 4.17 14.87 -12.79
C HIS A 108 2.98 13.90 -12.77
N ASN A 109 3.13 12.71 -13.36
CA ASN A 109 2.18 11.60 -13.28
C ASN A 109 0.75 12.05 -13.62
N GLU A 110 0.62 12.76 -14.75
CA GLU A 110 -0.62 13.38 -15.23
C GLU A 110 -1.76 12.38 -15.42
N LYS A 111 -1.41 11.11 -15.65
CA LYS A 111 -2.31 9.96 -15.68
C LYS A 111 -1.87 8.90 -14.69
N SER A 112 -2.81 8.32 -13.96
CA SER A 112 -2.53 7.24 -13.01
C SER A 112 -3.70 6.27 -12.94
N GLU A 113 -3.57 5.17 -13.67
CA GLU A 113 -4.60 4.16 -13.81
C GLU A 113 -4.62 3.21 -12.61
N LEU A 114 -5.81 2.89 -12.10
CA LEU A 114 -5.98 1.79 -11.14
C LEU A 114 -5.85 0.45 -11.87
N LEU A 115 -4.68 -0.16 -11.77
CA LEU A 115 -4.34 -1.39 -12.50
C LEU A 115 -5.04 -2.61 -11.92
N LYS A 116 -5.02 -2.73 -10.58
CA LYS A 116 -5.60 -3.88 -9.86
C LYS A 116 -5.92 -3.52 -8.42
N VAL A 117 -6.99 -4.11 -7.90
CA VAL A 117 -7.34 -4.11 -6.48
C VAL A 117 -7.32 -5.56 -6.00
N GLN A 118 -6.68 -5.80 -4.86
CA GLN A 118 -6.58 -7.13 -4.24
C GLN A 118 -6.89 -6.98 -2.75
N SER A 119 -7.83 -7.78 -2.24
CA SER A 119 -7.95 -8.00 -0.80
C SER A 119 -7.07 -9.17 -0.37
N PHE A 120 -6.50 -9.05 0.81
CA PHE A 120 -5.81 -10.13 1.49
C PHE A 120 -6.53 -10.42 2.80
N ASP A 121 -6.98 -11.66 2.94
CA ASP A 121 -7.46 -12.21 4.20
C ASP A 121 -6.44 -13.25 4.68
N PHE A 122 -5.65 -12.85 5.67
CA PHE A 122 -4.61 -13.71 6.25
C PHE A 122 -5.15 -14.59 7.39
N LEU A 123 -6.45 -14.53 7.69
CA LEU A 123 -7.08 -15.44 8.65
C LEU A 123 -7.44 -16.79 8.00
N ASP A 124 -7.75 -16.76 6.70
CA ASP A 124 -8.37 -17.88 5.99
C ASP A 124 -7.40 -18.73 5.14
N SER A 125 -6.09 -18.46 5.23
CA SER A 125 -5.12 -19.08 4.32
C SER A 125 -3.83 -19.55 4.97
N ASP A 126 -3.37 -20.73 4.54
CA ASP A 126 -2.02 -21.30 4.74
C ASP A 126 -0.91 -20.46 4.07
N ILE A 127 -1.02 -19.13 4.11
CA ILE A 127 0.00 -18.22 3.63
C ILE A 127 1.13 -18.23 4.68
N LEU A 128 2.25 -18.81 4.30
CA LEU A 128 3.53 -18.56 4.96
C LEU A 128 3.90 -17.10 4.73
N VAL A 129 3.49 -16.22 5.65
CA VAL A 129 3.96 -14.84 5.66
C VAL A 129 5.41 -14.87 6.16
N SER A 130 6.37 -14.74 5.25
CA SER A 130 7.76 -14.50 5.65
C SER A 130 7.91 -13.03 6.05
N VAL A 131 7.50 -12.69 7.27
CA VAL A 131 7.80 -11.40 7.88
C VAL A 131 9.22 -11.49 8.46
N ARG A 132 10.20 -10.94 7.74
CA ARG A 132 11.52 -10.72 8.33
C ARG A 132 11.52 -9.33 8.95
N PRO A 133 11.63 -9.19 10.29
CA PRO A 133 11.90 -7.89 10.88
C PRO A 133 13.25 -7.44 10.30
N THR A 134 13.22 -6.42 9.44
CA THR A 134 14.46 -5.83 8.94
C THR A 134 14.96 -4.93 10.06
N PRO A 135 16.09 -5.23 10.72
CA PRO A 135 16.70 -4.28 11.63
C PRO A 135 16.95 -3.01 10.85
N LEU A 136 16.57 -1.88 11.43
CA LEU A 136 16.86 -0.55 10.92
C LEU A 136 18.33 -0.49 10.46
N LEU A 137 18.57 -0.57 9.16
CA LEU A 137 19.88 -0.31 8.57
C LEU A 137 20.16 1.19 8.77
N LEU A 138 20.78 1.54 9.90
CA LEU A 138 21.62 2.72 9.98
C LEU A 138 22.69 2.58 8.90
N GLY A 139 22.48 3.23 7.76
CA GLY A 139 23.49 3.38 6.73
C GLY A 139 23.36 2.43 5.54
N LYS A 140 22.77 2.99 4.49
CA LYS A 140 23.00 2.71 3.05
C LYS A 140 22.26 1.53 2.40
N THR A 141 21.43 1.96 1.44
CA THR A 141 21.05 1.39 0.13
C THR A 141 20.18 0.12 0.07
N ALA A 142 18.96 0.35 -0.43
CA ALA A 142 17.88 -0.55 -0.87
C ALA A 142 16.99 -1.15 0.24
N PRO A 143 15.66 -0.87 0.25
CA PRO A 143 14.74 -1.54 1.16
C PRO A 143 14.42 -2.97 0.65
N PRO A 144 14.45 -4.00 1.50
CA PRO A 144 14.03 -5.34 1.11
C PRO A 144 12.49 -5.46 1.04
N PRO A 145 11.94 -6.30 0.15
CA PRO A 145 10.50 -6.51 0.02
C PRO A 145 9.95 -7.37 1.16
N ILE A 146 8.69 -7.14 1.50
CA ILE A 146 7.85 -8.14 2.17
C ILE A 146 7.53 -9.20 1.11
N LEU A 147 8.26 -10.31 1.14
CA LEU A 147 8.03 -11.47 0.26
C LEU A 147 6.98 -12.38 0.89
N ALA A 148 5.73 -12.28 0.41
CA ALA A 148 4.78 -13.36 0.56
C ALA A 148 5.18 -14.48 -0.43
N HIS A 149 5.87 -15.50 0.06
CA HIS A 149 6.20 -16.67 -0.75
C HIS A 149 5.04 -17.68 -0.75
N ARG A 150 4.33 -17.76 -1.87
CA ARG A 150 4.00 -19.05 -2.49
C ARG A 150 4.68 -19.05 -3.86
N GLY A 151 5.10 -20.23 -4.34
CA GLY A 151 5.85 -20.39 -5.58
C GLY A 151 5.33 -19.48 -6.70
N LEU A 152 6.26 -18.95 -7.50
CA LEU A 152 6.03 -18.15 -8.70
C LEU A 152 4.75 -18.59 -9.43
N VAL A 153 3.61 -17.98 -9.09
CA VAL A 153 2.49 -17.86 -10.00
C VAL A 153 2.66 -16.47 -10.57
N PRO A 154 2.96 -16.33 -11.87
CA PRO A 154 3.02 -15.01 -12.47
C PRO A 154 1.69 -14.33 -12.18
N VAL A 155 1.74 -13.16 -11.53
CA VAL A 155 0.58 -12.28 -11.48
C VAL A 155 0.49 -11.68 -12.88
N SER A 156 -0.09 -12.45 -13.79
CA SER A 156 -0.51 -11.96 -15.10
C SER A 156 -1.49 -10.81 -14.85
N VAL A 157 -1.16 -9.66 -15.42
CA VAL A 157 -2.13 -8.60 -15.71
C VAL A 157 -2.77 -8.93 -17.05
#